data_AF-A0A1A0MEA6-F1
#
_entry.id   AF-A0A1A0MEA6-F1
#
_cell.length_a   1.000
_cell.length_b   1.000
_cell.length_c   1.000
_cell.angle_alpha   90.00
_cell.angle_beta   90.00
_cell.angle_gamma   90.00
#
_symmetry.space_group_name_H-M   'P 1'
#
loop_
_entity.id
_entity.type
_entity.pdbx_description
1 polymer ?
#
loop_
_entity_poly.entity_id
_entity_poly.type
_entity_poly.pdbx_seq_one_letter_code
_entity_poly.pdbx_strand_id
1 'polypeptide(L)'
;MKRFISHSCHQEAAVGYRRILIAAAFAALIAEVGIVVSATDEPGTAPAGTGAASFSLVASDSETPEPTASTLAPETAPPPAAAPPRAAPPPPPPPPPSELRLWYGDPSPNGIPAFVAITNNADKPPVGCVYTAVAVAGPATKINYNDSVNFTVTGSAETRIDRRGPATGTTWHVTITCDNGLSTSQDHIY
;
A
#
# COMPACT_ATOMS: atom_id res chain seq x y z
N MET A 1 33.84 -24.53 34.66
CA MET A 1 32.47 -24.32 35.17
C MET A 1 32.26 -22.82 35.40
N LYS A 2 31.64 -22.13 34.44
CA LYS A 2 31.43 -20.67 34.44
C LYS A 2 30.01 -20.39 34.94
N ARG A 3 29.88 -19.67 36.06
CA ARG A 3 28.58 -19.27 36.62
C ARG A 3 28.01 -18.11 35.80
N PHE A 4 26.83 -18.30 35.21
CA PHE A 4 26.01 -17.23 34.64
C PHE A 4 25.27 -16.53 35.79
N ILE A 5 25.49 -15.22 35.93
CA ILE A 5 24.68 -14.36 36.80
C ILE A 5 23.51 -13.87 35.94
N SER A 6 22.33 -14.45 36.20
CA SER A 6 21.07 -14.05 35.60
C SER A 6 20.54 -12.81 36.33
N HIS A 7 20.66 -11.64 35.70
CA HIS A 7 19.97 -10.43 36.17
C HIS A 7 18.55 -10.42 35.57
N SER A 8 17.59 -10.93 36.33
CA SER A 8 16.16 -10.70 36.07
C SER A 8 15.82 -9.27 36.46
N CYS A 9 15.66 -8.39 35.47
CA CYS A 9 14.98 -7.10 35.67
C CYS A 9 13.47 -7.35 35.66
N HIS A 10 12.91 -7.54 36.86
CA HIS A 10 11.51 -7.26 37.12
C HIS A 10 11.34 -5.73 37.16
N GLN A 11 10.61 -5.17 36.20
CA GLN A 11 9.94 -3.90 36.41
C GLN A 11 8.49 -4.03 35.93
N GLU A 12 7.67 -4.53 36.85
CA GLU A 12 6.25 -4.20 36.89
C GLU A 12 6.13 -2.68 37.12
N ALA A 13 5.61 -1.97 36.12
CA ALA A 13 5.06 -0.64 36.33
C ALA A 13 3.56 -0.73 36.04
N ALA A 14 2.80 -0.95 37.12
CA ALA A 14 1.35 -0.77 37.15
C ALA A 14 1.04 0.72 36.90
N VAL A 15 0.63 1.05 35.67
CA VAL A 15 0.12 2.39 35.36
C VAL A 15 -1.38 2.39 35.67
N GLY A 16 -1.69 3.02 36.80
CA GLY A 16 -3.01 3.17 37.37
C GLY A 16 -4.00 3.86 36.45
N TYR A 17 -5.17 3.24 36.40
CA TYR A 17 -6.39 3.67 35.75
C TYR A 17 -6.97 4.91 36.45
N ARG A 18 -6.59 6.14 36.03
CA ARG A 18 -7.27 7.37 36.45
C ARG A 18 -8.46 7.65 35.53
N ARG A 19 -9.64 7.17 35.92
CA ARG A 19 -10.93 7.70 35.46
C ARG A 19 -11.04 9.15 35.95
N ILE A 20 -10.87 10.12 35.06
CA ILE A 20 -11.33 11.49 35.29
C ILE A 20 -12.54 11.71 34.39
N LEU A 21 -13.72 11.53 34.97
CA LEU A 21 -14.98 12.02 34.45
C LEU A 21 -14.96 13.55 34.56
N ILE A 22 -14.74 14.27 33.46
CA ILE A 22 -15.11 15.70 33.37
C ILE A 22 -16.30 15.79 32.42
N ALA A 23 -17.48 15.75 33.01
CA ALA A 23 -18.67 16.36 32.44
C ALA A 23 -18.61 17.86 32.75
N ALA A 24 -18.44 18.71 31.74
CA ALA A 24 -18.72 20.13 31.85
C ALA A 24 -19.15 20.67 30.49
N ALA A 25 -20.34 21.28 30.51
CA ALA A 25 -21.12 21.78 29.39
C ALA A 25 -20.40 22.84 28.56
N PHE A 26 -20.58 22.77 27.24
CA PHE A 26 -20.60 23.96 26.38
C PHE A 26 -21.89 23.95 25.58
N ALA A 27 -22.91 24.58 26.17
CA ALA A 27 -24.10 25.02 25.47
C ALA A 27 -23.85 26.43 24.89
N ALA A 28 -24.34 26.62 23.67
CA ALA A 28 -24.72 27.88 23.04
C ALA A 28 -23.62 28.92 22.71
N LEU A 29 -23.29 29.01 21.42
CA LEU A 29 -23.54 30.25 20.67
C LEU A 29 -23.88 29.92 19.21
N ILE A 30 -25.18 29.78 18.94
CA ILE A 30 -25.75 29.92 17.59
C ILE A 30 -26.01 31.42 17.42
N ALA A 31 -25.34 32.06 16.46
CA ALA A 31 -25.76 33.34 15.93
C ALA A 31 -25.43 33.41 14.43
N GLU A 32 -26.49 33.27 13.65
CA GLU A 32 -26.79 34.01 12.40
C GLU A 32 -25.81 33.86 11.22
N VAL A 33 -26.17 33.06 10.21
CA VAL A 33 -27.04 33.40 9.05
C VAL A 33 -26.31 34.29 8.04
N GLY A 34 -25.98 33.67 6.90
CA GLY A 34 -25.39 34.32 5.74
C GLY A 34 -25.01 33.31 4.65
N ILE A 35 -25.96 32.48 4.24
CA ILE A 35 -25.84 31.68 3.01
C ILE A 35 -26.00 32.65 1.84
N VAL A 36 -24.95 32.84 1.04
CA VAL A 36 -25.09 33.33 -0.33
C VAL A 36 -24.66 32.21 -1.26
N VAL A 37 -25.67 31.49 -1.76
CA VAL A 37 -25.55 30.67 -2.96
C VAL A 37 -25.44 31.64 -4.13
N SER A 38 -24.33 31.58 -4.85
CA SER A 38 -24.26 32.09 -6.22
C SER A 38 -23.77 30.96 -7.08
N ALA A 39 -24.72 30.15 -7.55
CA ALA A 39 -24.57 29.36 -8.75
C ALA A 39 -24.64 30.35 -9.92
N THR A 40 -23.59 30.39 -10.74
CA THR A 40 -23.70 30.88 -12.11
C THR A 40 -23.17 29.77 -12.99
N ASP A 41 -24.13 29.12 -13.62
CA ASP A 41 -24.06 28.36 -14.86
C ASP A 41 -22.86 28.72 -15.74
N GLU A 42 -21.94 27.77 -15.93
CA GLU A 42 -21.24 27.61 -17.20
C GLU A 42 -21.19 26.12 -17.58
N PRO A 43 -21.79 25.73 -18.73
CA PRO A 43 -21.77 24.37 -19.22
C PRO A 43 -20.46 24.09 -19.99
N GLY A 44 -19.47 23.56 -19.28
CA GLY A 44 -18.15 23.21 -19.84
C GLY A 44 -18.01 21.73 -20.17
N THR A 45 -18.40 21.34 -21.38
CA THR A 45 -17.86 20.26 -22.24
C THR A 45 -17.61 18.87 -21.61
N ALA A 46 -18.49 17.92 -21.94
CA ALA A 46 -18.28 16.49 -21.71
C ALA A 46 -17.07 15.94 -22.52
N PRO A 47 -16.22 15.08 -21.94
CA PRO A 47 -15.40 14.19 -22.74
C PRO A 47 -16.26 13.00 -23.22
N ALA A 48 -16.63 13.04 -24.50
CA ALA A 48 -17.07 11.86 -25.23
C ALA A 48 -15.87 10.91 -25.40
N GLY A 49 -15.84 9.84 -24.60
CA GLY A 49 -14.82 8.80 -24.65
C GLY A 49 -15.46 7.42 -24.75
N THR A 50 -16.10 7.14 -25.89
CA THR A 50 -16.56 5.78 -26.24
C THR A 50 -15.35 4.94 -26.64
N GLY A 51 -14.70 4.32 -25.65
CA GLY A 51 -13.62 3.36 -25.88
C GLY A 51 -14.19 1.97 -26.14
N ALA A 52 -14.20 1.58 -27.42
CA ALA A 52 -14.68 0.29 -27.89
C ALA A 52 -13.95 -0.90 -27.27
N ALA A 53 -14.70 -1.87 -26.78
CA ALA A 53 -14.20 -3.16 -26.38
C ALA A 53 -13.81 -3.98 -27.62
N SER A 54 -12.56 -4.42 -27.69
CA SER A 54 -12.07 -5.35 -28.71
C SER A 54 -11.91 -6.74 -28.09
N PHE A 55 -12.91 -7.58 -28.26
CA PHE A 55 -12.85 -9.01 -27.95
C PHE A 55 -12.43 -9.74 -29.23
N SER A 56 -11.21 -10.31 -29.24
CA SER A 56 -10.79 -11.25 -30.27
C SER A 56 -11.16 -12.66 -29.83
N LEU A 57 -12.22 -13.22 -30.42
CA LEU A 57 -12.48 -14.65 -30.36
C LEU A 57 -11.75 -15.30 -31.53
N VAL A 58 -10.65 -16.01 -31.24
CA VAL A 58 -10.01 -16.89 -32.21
C VAL A 58 -10.71 -18.24 -32.10
N ALA A 59 -11.52 -18.57 -33.11
CA ALA A 59 -12.05 -19.90 -33.33
C ALA A 59 -10.96 -20.75 -33.98
N SER A 60 -10.50 -21.80 -33.29
CA SER A 60 -9.65 -22.82 -33.89
C SER A 60 -10.53 -23.84 -34.59
N ASP A 61 -10.46 -23.83 -35.92
CA ASP A 61 -11.06 -24.81 -36.81
C ASP A 61 -10.28 -26.12 -36.74
N SER A 62 -10.98 -27.21 -36.46
CA SER A 62 -10.42 -28.56 -36.32
C SER A 62 -10.57 -29.31 -37.64
N GLU A 63 -9.65 -29.12 -38.57
CA GLU A 63 -9.61 -29.91 -39.81
C GLU A 63 -8.97 -31.29 -39.51
N THR A 64 -9.74 -32.35 -39.78
CA THR A 64 -9.33 -33.75 -39.63
C THR A 64 -8.96 -34.30 -41.01
N PRO A 65 -7.67 -34.57 -41.31
CA PRO A 65 -7.31 -35.30 -42.51
C PRO A 65 -7.42 -36.83 -42.31
N GLU A 66 -8.12 -37.48 -43.24
CA GLU A 66 -8.20 -38.93 -43.41
C GLU A 66 -6.82 -39.56 -43.69
N PRO A 67 -6.49 -40.71 -43.08
CA PRO A 67 -5.26 -41.43 -43.40
C PRO A 67 -5.45 -42.35 -44.61
N THR A 68 -4.68 -42.09 -45.67
CA THR A 68 -4.50 -43.00 -46.82
C THR A 68 -3.62 -44.18 -46.40
N ALA A 69 -4.11 -45.40 -46.60
CA ALA A 69 -3.36 -46.63 -46.31
C ALA A 69 -2.23 -46.83 -47.34
N SER A 70 -0.98 -46.79 -46.87
CA SER A 70 0.19 -47.18 -47.66
C SER A 70 0.86 -48.40 -47.04
N THR A 71 0.77 -49.52 -47.74
CA THR A 71 1.50 -50.76 -47.49
C THR A 71 3.01 -50.53 -47.60
N LEU A 72 3.78 -50.87 -46.56
CA LEU A 72 5.23 -51.00 -46.64
C LEU A 72 5.74 -52.28 -45.97
N ALA A 73 6.75 -52.84 -46.62
CA ALA A 73 7.44 -54.10 -46.35
C ALA A 73 8.23 -54.08 -45.02
N PRO A 74 8.70 -55.24 -44.52
CA PRO A 74 9.41 -55.31 -43.25
C PRO A 74 10.81 -54.69 -43.36
N GLU A 75 10.98 -53.48 -42.84
CA GLU A 75 12.27 -52.83 -42.66
C GLU A 75 12.89 -53.24 -41.31
N THR A 76 14.17 -53.61 -41.35
CA THR A 76 14.93 -54.08 -40.20
C THR A 76 15.12 -52.93 -39.21
N ALA A 77 14.76 -53.13 -37.93
CA ALA A 77 14.77 -52.07 -36.92
C ALA A 77 16.18 -51.45 -36.74
N PRO A 78 16.34 -50.12 -36.93
CA PRO A 78 17.58 -49.45 -36.59
C PRO A 78 17.78 -49.43 -35.06
N PRO A 79 19.04 -49.37 -34.59
CA PRO A 79 19.34 -49.30 -33.16
C PRO A 79 18.69 -48.07 -32.52
N PRO A 80 18.30 -48.14 -31.23
CA PRO A 80 17.64 -47.03 -30.53
C PRO A 80 18.47 -45.76 -30.61
N ALA A 81 17.92 -44.71 -31.23
CA ALA A 81 18.52 -43.38 -31.22
C ALA A 81 18.63 -42.90 -29.76
N ALA A 82 19.82 -42.43 -29.38
CA ALA A 82 20.03 -41.83 -28.07
C ALA A 82 19.02 -40.71 -27.83
N ALA A 83 18.37 -40.71 -26.67
CA ALA A 83 17.40 -39.69 -26.32
C ALA A 83 18.05 -38.30 -26.39
N PRO A 84 17.39 -37.29 -27.00
CA PRO A 84 17.93 -35.95 -27.08
C PRO A 84 18.20 -35.41 -25.65
N PRO A 85 19.29 -34.66 -25.44
CA PRO A 85 19.60 -34.08 -24.14
C PRO A 85 18.41 -33.22 -23.68
N ARG A 86 17.98 -33.42 -22.43
CA ARG A 86 16.92 -32.63 -21.81
C ARG A 86 17.33 -31.15 -21.88
N ALA A 87 16.46 -30.32 -22.46
CA ALA A 87 16.63 -28.89 -22.42
C ALA A 87 16.77 -28.44 -20.95
N ALA A 88 17.78 -27.61 -20.67
CA ALA A 88 17.94 -27.03 -19.35
C ALA A 88 16.69 -26.21 -19.02
N PRO A 89 16.21 -26.23 -17.76
CA PRO A 89 15.11 -25.37 -17.34
C PRO A 89 15.48 -23.90 -17.60
N PRO A 90 14.49 -23.05 -17.97
CA PRO A 90 14.74 -21.63 -18.16
C PRO A 90 15.27 -21.01 -16.86
N PRO A 91 16.10 -19.97 -16.95
CA PRO A 91 16.54 -19.25 -15.76
C PRO A 91 15.33 -18.69 -15.00
N PRO A 92 15.41 -18.60 -13.66
CA PRO A 92 14.34 -18.00 -12.87
C PRO A 92 14.16 -16.51 -13.25
N PRO A 93 12.94 -15.97 -13.15
CA PRO A 93 12.71 -14.55 -13.37
C PRO A 93 13.46 -13.70 -12.34
N PRO A 94 13.82 -12.45 -12.67
CA PRO A 94 14.44 -11.53 -11.72
C PRO A 94 13.49 -11.24 -10.55
N PRO A 95 14.03 -10.94 -9.35
CA PRO A 95 13.21 -10.58 -8.20
C PRO A 95 12.46 -9.25 -8.43
N PRO A 96 11.28 -9.07 -7.82
CA PRO A 96 10.52 -7.83 -7.93
C PRO A 96 11.25 -6.64 -7.27
N PRO A 97 11.01 -5.40 -7.74
CA PRO A 97 11.59 -4.20 -7.14
C PRO A 97 11.04 -3.93 -5.72
N SER A 98 11.73 -3.08 -4.97
CA SER A 98 11.25 -2.59 -3.67
C SER A 98 10.25 -1.46 -3.85
N GLU A 99 9.16 -1.49 -3.08
CA GLU A 99 8.07 -0.52 -3.14
C GLU A 99 7.73 -0.02 -1.74
N LEU A 100 7.47 1.27 -1.60
CA LEU A 100 7.02 1.87 -0.35
C LEU A 100 5.49 1.77 -0.25
N ARG A 101 5.02 1.16 0.83
CA ARG A 101 3.59 0.98 1.13
C ARG A 101 3.21 1.81 2.35
N LEU A 102 2.12 2.54 2.22
CA LEU A 102 1.48 3.33 3.27
C LEU A 102 0.05 2.84 3.43
N TRP A 103 -0.37 2.64 4.67
CA TRP A 103 -1.78 2.43 5.01
C TRP A 103 -2.07 2.96 6.41
N TYR A 104 -3.35 3.03 6.75
CA TYR A 104 -3.85 3.60 7.99
C TYR A 104 -4.58 2.53 8.79
N GLY A 105 -4.41 2.53 10.11
CA GLY A 105 -5.17 1.67 11.01
C GLY A 105 -6.51 2.27 11.39
N ASP A 106 -7.13 1.67 12.40
CA ASP A 106 -8.40 2.17 12.92
C ASP A 106 -8.24 3.52 13.64
N PRO A 107 -9.23 4.42 13.52
CA PRO A 107 -9.28 5.64 14.32
C PRO A 107 -9.27 5.36 15.82
N SER A 108 -8.45 6.10 16.55
CA SER A 108 -8.39 6.10 18.01
C SER A 108 -8.61 7.51 18.56
N PRO A 109 -8.92 7.66 19.87
CA PRO A 109 -9.04 8.98 20.50
C PRO A 109 -7.77 9.84 20.38
N ASN A 110 -6.62 9.20 20.16
CA ASN A 110 -5.34 9.88 20.01
C ASN A 110 -4.96 10.15 18.56
N GLY A 111 -5.67 9.60 17.57
CA GLY A 111 -5.25 9.66 16.17
C GLY A 111 -5.56 8.39 15.39
N ILE A 112 -5.30 8.45 14.09
CA ILE A 112 -5.25 7.30 13.19
C ILE A 112 -3.77 6.95 13.05
N PRO A 113 -3.33 5.75 13.48
CA PRO A 113 -1.95 5.34 13.27
C PRO A 113 -1.70 5.11 11.78
N ALA A 114 -0.59 5.64 11.28
CA ALA A 114 -0.09 5.31 9.94
C ALA A 114 0.93 4.18 10.04
N PHE A 115 0.96 3.32 9.04
CA PHE A 115 1.89 2.21 8.94
C PHE A 115 2.62 2.28 7.62
N VAL A 116 3.94 2.07 7.69
CA VAL A 116 4.83 2.18 6.54
C VAL A 116 5.68 0.93 6.45
N ALA A 117 5.76 0.34 5.26
CA ALA A 117 6.67 -0.77 4.99
C ALA A 117 7.30 -0.62 3.61
N ILE A 118 8.48 -1.21 3.43
CA ILE A 118 9.14 -1.33 2.13
C ILE A 118 9.13 -2.80 1.73
N THR A 119 8.54 -3.12 0.59
CA THR A 119 8.53 -4.49 0.06
C THR A 119 9.93 -4.91 -0.37
N ASN A 120 10.22 -6.21 -0.28
CA ASN A 120 11.52 -6.78 -0.66
C ASN A 120 12.71 -6.11 0.04
N ASN A 121 12.50 -5.59 1.26
CA ASN A 121 13.49 -4.88 2.05
C ASN A 121 14.15 -5.75 3.14
N ALA A 122 13.88 -7.07 3.13
CA ALA A 122 14.61 -8.02 3.96
C ALA A 122 16.12 -7.92 3.67
N ASP A 123 16.93 -7.97 4.73
CA ASP A 123 18.40 -7.90 4.67
C ASP A 123 19.00 -6.62 4.05
N LYS A 124 18.18 -5.60 3.77
CA LYS A 124 18.64 -4.28 3.33
C LYS A 124 18.96 -3.38 4.54
N PRO A 125 19.87 -2.40 4.38
CA PRO A 125 20.15 -1.44 5.44
C PRO A 125 18.88 -0.65 5.82
N PRO A 126 18.78 -0.18 7.09
CA PRO A 126 17.71 0.72 7.49
C PRO A 126 17.66 1.97 6.61
N VAL A 127 16.45 2.42 6.29
CA VAL A 127 16.22 3.58 5.42
C VAL A 127 15.57 4.69 6.24
N GLY A 128 16.18 5.88 6.25
CA GLY A 128 15.57 7.08 6.80
C GLY A 128 14.44 7.56 5.91
N CYS A 129 13.31 7.92 6.52
CA CYS A 129 12.14 8.40 5.82
C CYS A 129 11.53 9.60 6.54
N VAL A 130 10.87 10.46 5.78
CA VAL A 130 10.13 11.62 6.28
C VAL A 130 8.67 11.45 5.91
N TYR A 131 7.80 11.42 6.93
CA TYR A 131 6.35 11.48 6.79
C TYR A 131 5.94 12.95 6.86
N THR A 132 5.24 13.45 5.85
CA THR A 132 4.67 14.80 5.82
C THR A 132 3.16 14.71 5.63
N ALA A 133 2.38 15.44 6.43
CA ALA A 133 0.92 15.52 6.30
C ALA A 133 0.47 16.98 6.26
N VAL A 134 -0.26 17.34 5.21
CA VAL A 134 -0.77 18.70 5.00
C VAL A 134 -2.29 18.64 4.87
N ALA A 135 -2.99 19.51 5.61
CA ALA A 135 -4.44 19.65 5.44
C ALA A 135 -4.75 20.27 4.07
N VAL A 136 -5.53 19.59 3.25
CA VAL A 136 -5.94 20.08 1.93
C VAL A 136 -7.42 20.47 1.86
N ALA A 137 -8.27 19.90 2.73
CA ALA A 137 -9.67 20.29 2.87
C ALA A 137 -10.19 20.07 4.29
N GLY A 138 -11.27 20.74 4.70
CA GLY A 138 -11.90 20.57 6.02
C GLY A 138 -11.41 21.58 7.07
N PRO A 139 -11.76 21.40 8.37
CA PRO A 139 -11.53 22.40 9.41
C PRO A 139 -10.05 22.65 9.72
N ALA A 140 -9.16 21.67 9.52
CA ALA A 140 -7.75 21.86 9.83
C ALA A 140 -6.97 22.73 8.83
N THR A 141 -7.53 23.01 7.63
CA THR A 141 -6.93 23.99 6.70
C THR A 141 -6.94 25.40 7.28
N LYS A 142 -7.93 25.73 8.12
CA LYS A 142 -8.07 27.03 8.77
C LYS A 142 -6.93 27.34 9.74
N ILE A 143 -6.27 26.31 10.27
CA ILE A 143 -5.12 26.42 11.16
C ILE A 143 -3.80 26.11 10.45
N ASN A 144 -3.82 25.97 9.12
CA ASN A 144 -2.67 25.61 8.31
C ASN A 144 -1.90 24.42 8.89
N TYR A 145 -2.60 23.34 9.21
CA TYR A 145 -1.95 22.16 9.76
C TYR A 145 -0.97 21.58 8.73
N ASN A 146 0.30 21.56 9.13
CA ASN A 146 1.40 20.96 8.39
C ASN A 146 2.31 20.26 9.41
N ASP A 147 2.43 18.95 9.27
CA ASP A 147 3.14 18.11 10.22
C ASP A 147 4.16 17.23 9.52
N SER A 148 5.34 17.09 10.12
CA SER A 148 6.46 16.34 9.53
C SER A 148 7.22 15.55 10.59
N VAL A 149 7.53 14.30 10.28
CA VAL A 149 8.22 13.37 11.19
C VAL A 149 9.26 12.54 10.46
N ASN A 150 10.45 12.51 11.03
CA ASN A 150 11.51 11.60 10.59
C ASN A 150 11.36 10.25 11.32
N PHE A 151 11.47 9.15 10.59
CA PHE A 151 11.45 7.79 11.12
C PHE A 151 12.39 6.90 10.30
N THR A 152 12.60 5.67 10.76
CA THR A 152 13.47 4.71 10.07
C THR A 152 12.70 3.42 9.81
N VAL A 153 12.71 2.95 8.56
CA VAL A 153 12.17 1.64 8.19
C VAL A 153 13.30 0.62 8.17
N THR A 154 13.15 -0.46 8.93
CA THR A 154 14.19 -1.50 9.07
C THR A 154 13.70 -2.84 8.56
N GLY A 155 14.45 -3.44 7.63
CA GLY A 155 14.12 -4.76 7.09
C GLY A 155 12.75 -4.78 6.42
N SER A 156 12.06 -5.93 6.51
CA SER A 156 10.69 -6.12 6.06
C SER A 156 9.63 -5.74 7.11
N ALA A 157 10.04 -5.17 8.25
CA ALA A 157 9.12 -4.84 9.33
C ALA A 157 8.31 -3.58 9.00
N GLU A 158 7.05 -3.59 9.44
CA GLU A 158 6.18 -2.43 9.38
C GLU A 158 6.59 -1.43 10.47
N THR A 159 6.71 -0.17 10.10
CA THR A 159 6.97 0.92 11.04
C THR A 159 5.66 1.65 11.32
N ARG A 160 5.27 1.66 12.59
CA ARG A 160 4.09 2.38 13.07
C ARG A 160 4.45 3.82 13.38
N ILE A 161 3.63 4.75 12.91
CA ILE A 161 3.73 6.18 13.14
C ILE A 161 2.46 6.61 13.90
N ASP A 162 2.60 6.82 15.20
CA ASP A 162 1.53 7.37 16.03
C ASP A 162 1.59 8.89 15.99
N ARG A 163 0.63 9.50 15.30
CA ARG A 163 0.45 10.96 15.26
C ARG A 163 -0.84 11.34 15.92
N ARG A 164 -0.82 12.53 16.53
CA ARG A 164 -2.05 13.11 17.01
C ARG A 164 -2.93 13.43 15.82
N GLY A 165 -4.03 12.69 15.72
CA GLY A 165 -5.03 12.91 14.69
C GLY A 165 -5.54 14.34 14.75
N PRO A 166 -5.69 14.99 13.61
CA PRO A 166 -6.30 16.30 13.52
C PRO A 166 -7.83 16.19 13.70
N ALA A 167 -8.54 17.31 13.58
CA ALA A 167 -9.99 17.32 13.73
C ALA A 167 -10.67 16.41 12.68
N THR A 168 -11.63 15.60 13.11
CA THR A 168 -12.52 14.81 12.25
C THR A 168 -13.18 15.65 11.15
N GLY A 169 -13.35 15.05 9.98
CA GLY A 169 -13.86 15.68 8.76
C GLY A 169 -12.80 16.42 7.95
N THR A 170 -11.51 16.10 8.11
CA THR A 170 -10.42 16.77 7.38
C THR A 170 -9.77 15.83 6.37
N THR A 171 -9.51 16.31 5.17
CA THR A 171 -8.74 15.60 4.14
C THR A 171 -7.29 16.05 4.17
N TRP A 172 -6.39 15.07 4.10
CA TRP A 172 -4.94 15.22 4.23
C TRP A 172 -4.28 14.76 2.96
N HIS A 173 -3.31 15.53 2.47
CA HIS A 173 -2.32 15.02 1.54
C HIS A 173 -1.12 14.55 2.35
N VAL A 174 -0.88 13.25 2.35
CA VAL A 174 0.26 12.63 3.04
C VAL A 174 1.29 12.25 2.00
N THR A 175 2.54 12.62 2.27
CA THR A 175 3.70 12.26 1.45
C THR A 175 4.75 11.61 2.33
N ILE A 176 5.30 10.49 1.87
CA ILE A 176 6.47 9.87 2.49
C ILE A 176 7.59 9.85 1.48
N THR A 177 8.76 10.34 1.88
CA THR A 177 9.98 10.30 1.08
C THR A 177 11.08 9.64 1.88
N CYS A 178 11.81 8.71 1.26
CA CYS A 178 12.88 7.96 1.90
C CYS A 178 14.24 8.23 1.22
N ASP A 179 15.33 8.07 1.97
CA ASP A 179 16.70 8.35 1.52
C ASP A 179 17.16 7.47 0.34
N ASN A 180 16.52 6.32 0.15
CA ASN A 180 16.77 5.42 -0.98
C ASN A 180 16.02 5.82 -2.26
N GLY A 181 15.38 7.00 -2.29
CA GLY A 181 14.65 7.52 -3.44
C GLY A 181 13.21 7.02 -3.58
N LEU A 182 12.75 6.13 -2.70
CA LEU A 182 11.34 5.73 -2.69
C LEU A 182 10.48 6.87 -2.15
N SER A 183 9.34 7.09 -2.79
CA SER A 183 8.31 8.01 -2.30
C SER A 183 6.92 7.46 -2.57
N THR A 184 5.97 7.85 -1.73
CA THR A 184 4.54 7.58 -1.94
C THR A 184 3.72 8.75 -1.41
N SER A 185 2.57 8.99 -2.02
CA SER A 185 1.64 10.03 -1.59
C SER A 185 0.22 9.53 -1.64
N GLN A 186 -0.59 9.87 -0.64
CA GLN A 186 -1.98 9.45 -0.56
C GLN A 186 -2.82 10.55 0.10
N ASP A 187 -4.03 10.76 -0.45
CA ASP A 187 -5.04 11.54 0.24
C ASP A 187 -5.82 10.66 1.22
N HIS A 188 -5.97 11.12 2.47
CA HIS A 188 -6.70 10.40 3.51
C HIS A 188 -7.70 11.31 4.21
N ILE A 189 -8.87 10.78 4.55
CA ILE A 189 -9.92 11.51 5.26
C ILE A 189 -9.97 11.00 6.69
N TYR A 190 -9.84 11.92 7.63
CA TYR A 190 -9.98 11.68 9.07
C TYR A 190 -11.40 11.95 9.53
#